data_AF-A0A8W4FM46-F1
#
_entry.id   AF-A0A8W4FM46-F1
#
_cell.length_a   1.000
_cell.length_b   1.000
_cell.length_c   1.000
_cell.angle_alpha   90.00
_cell.angle_beta   90.00
_cell.angle_gamma   90.00
#
_symmetry.space_group_name_H-M   'P 1'
#
loop_
_entity.id
_entity.type
_entity.pdbx_description
1 polymer ?
#
loop_
_entity_poly.entity_id
_entity_poly.type
_entity_poly.pdbx_seq_one_letter_code
_entity_poly.pdbx_strand_id
1 'polypeptide(L)'
;MPRESSGIRVPLRRLKPLDCAGQEKLLERARKVYGQGVNWCFSLISHYRDGLGRGSFAGSFLDYFAADCSYPLRRAIQEGPLRVDFPKVNYADLEDSEDEAALGGRKILPDRMRAARDRANQKLVDFIVKRKGADPHLLDIVKGRKRSRWLASFLRSGRYVICVETYLEDDDQLDVVVRHLQDIYREIDRNVLALTRDDKVSFVLEVLLPEAIICSIAALDGLDYKQAEQKYLQGPPVRYREKELFDRKVLRELSKRSARRLRAK
;
A
#
# COMPACT_ATOMS: atom_id res chain seq x y z
N MET A 1 6.03 -23.99 2.43
CA MET A 1 5.65 -22.77 1.68
C MET A 1 6.69 -21.70 1.98
N PRO A 2 7.42 -21.18 0.98
CA PRO A 2 8.32 -20.04 1.19
C PRO A 2 7.50 -18.80 1.58
N ARG A 3 7.99 -18.00 2.53
CA ARG A 3 7.31 -16.81 3.06
C ARG A 3 7.22 -15.64 2.06
N GLU A 4 7.88 -15.74 0.91
CA GLU A 4 8.14 -14.62 -0.01
C GLU A 4 7.41 -14.72 -1.35
N SER A 5 6.60 -15.75 -1.58
CA SER A 5 5.76 -15.80 -2.78
C SER A 5 4.50 -14.98 -2.55
N SER A 6 4.38 -13.83 -3.23
CA SER A 6 3.11 -13.12 -3.33
C SER A 6 2.01 -14.06 -3.86
N GLY A 7 0.79 -13.92 -3.35
CA GLY A 7 -0.34 -14.73 -3.80
C GLY A 7 -0.60 -14.55 -5.30
N ILE A 8 -1.08 -15.60 -5.96
CA ILE A 8 -1.41 -15.56 -7.39
C ILE A 8 -2.78 -14.90 -7.58
N ARG A 9 -2.91 -14.02 -8.59
CA ARG A 9 -4.21 -13.44 -8.96
C ARG A 9 -5.04 -14.48 -9.72
N VAL A 10 -6.27 -14.72 -9.25
CA VAL A 10 -7.23 -15.63 -9.89
C VAL A 10 -8.63 -15.01 -9.92
N PRO A 11 -9.42 -15.20 -11.00
CA PRO A 11 -10.80 -14.73 -11.05
C PRO A 11 -11.64 -15.35 -9.94
N LEU A 12 -12.40 -14.51 -9.20
CA LEU A 12 -13.21 -14.98 -8.07
C LEU A 12 -14.23 -16.05 -8.47
N ARG A 13 -14.77 -15.97 -9.69
CA ARG A 13 -15.71 -16.97 -10.25
C ARG A 13 -15.12 -18.38 -10.38
N ARG A 14 -13.79 -18.51 -10.42
CA ARG A 14 -13.06 -19.79 -10.49
C ARG A 14 -12.77 -20.36 -9.10
N LEU A 15 -12.98 -19.58 -8.03
CA LEU A 15 -12.78 -20.03 -6.65
C LEU A 15 -14.07 -20.61 -6.07
N LYS A 16 -13.91 -21.68 -5.30
CA LYS A 16 -14.99 -22.27 -4.49
C LYS A 16 -14.60 -22.18 -3.02
N PRO A 17 -15.56 -21.86 -2.12
CA PRO A 17 -15.35 -22.05 -0.70
C PRO A 17 -14.92 -23.49 -0.41
N LEU A 18 -14.04 -23.68 0.58
CA LEU A 18 -13.55 -25.00 0.94
C LEU A 18 -14.71 -25.92 1.33
N ASP A 19 -15.63 -25.42 2.16
CA ASP A 19 -16.81 -26.13 2.65
C ASP A 19 -18.02 -25.90 1.72
N CYS A 20 -17.89 -26.27 0.44
CA CYS A 20 -18.97 -26.16 -0.55
C CYS A 20 -19.71 -27.50 -0.76
N ALA A 21 -20.96 -27.45 -1.26
CA ALA A 21 -21.78 -28.63 -1.51
C ALA A 21 -21.15 -29.67 -2.49
N GLY A 22 -20.12 -29.28 -3.26
CA GLY A 22 -19.39 -30.15 -4.18
C GLY A 22 -18.02 -30.61 -3.66
N GLN A 23 -17.68 -30.33 -2.40
CA GLN A 23 -16.36 -30.57 -1.84
C GLN A 23 -15.92 -32.03 -1.93
N GLU A 24 -16.77 -32.98 -1.54
CA GLU A 24 -16.42 -34.41 -1.54
C GLU A 24 -15.97 -34.91 -2.92
N LYS A 25 -16.72 -34.56 -3.97
CA LYS A 25 -16.39 -34.92 -5.36
C LYS A 25 -15.07 -34.29 -5.82
N LEU A 26 -14.77 -33.07 -5.38
CA LEU A 26 -13.50 -32.40 -5.70
C LEU A 26 -12.33 -33.05 -4.95
N LEU A 27 -12.52 -33.42 -3.69
CA LEU A 27 -11.52 -34.11 -2.89
C LEU A 27 -11.23 -35.51 -3.41
N GLU A 28 -12.27 -36.24 -3.81
CA GLU A 28 -12.11 -37.58 -4.37
C GLU A 28 -11.29 -37.54 -5.67
N ARG A 29 -11.55 -36.55 -6.54
CA ARG A 29 -10.72 -36.31 -7.74
C ARG A 29 -9.29 -35.93 -7.40
N ALA A 30 -9.09 -35.00 -6.45
CA ALA A 30 -7.77 -34.55 -6.07
C ALA A 30 -6.95 -35.66 -5.39
N ARG A 31 -7.59 -36.51 -4.58
CA ARG A 31 -6.95 -37.63 -3.88
C ARG A 31 -6.47 -38.73 -4.81
N LYS A 32 -7.14 -38.94 -5.95
CA LYS A 32 -6.71 -39.91 -6.97
C LYS A 32 -5.31 -39.63 -7.52
N VAL A 33 -4.92 -38.35 -7.58
CA VAL A 33 -3.65 -37.92 -8.16
C VAL A 33 -2.67 -37.43 -7.09
N TYR A 34 -3.17 -36.76 -6.05
CA TYR A 34 -2.38 -36.05 -5.05
C TYR A 34 -2.77 -36.45 -3.61
N GLY A 35 -3.16 -37.71 -3.40
CA GLY A 35 -3.72 -38.21 -2.13
C GLY A 35 -2.99 -37.77 -0.88
N GLN A 36 -1.67 -37.93 -0.86
CA GLN A 36 -0.85 -37.52 0.28
C GLN A 36 -0.86 -35.99 0.46
N GLY A 37 -0.59 -35.21 -0.59
CA GLY A 37 -0.59 -33.74 -0.52
C GLY A 37 -1.93 -33.16 -0.08
N VAL A 38 -3.04 -33.75 -0.54
CA VAL A 38 -4.39 -33.37 -0.11
C VAL A 38 -4.59 -33.69 1.38
N ASN A 39 -4.21 -34.88 1.83
CA ASN A 39 -4.34 -35.25 3.24
C ASN A 39 -3.53 -34.32 4.14
N TRP A 40 -2.30 -33.96 3.76
CA TRP A 40 -1.48 -32.98 4.47
C TRP A 40 -2.14 -31.61 4.60
N CYS A 41 -2.66 -31.06 3.50
CA CYS A 41 -3.38 -29.80 3.51
C CYS A 41 -4.55 -29.83 4.51
N PHE A 42 -5.32 -30.91 4.52
CA PHE A 42 -6.46 -31.05 5.43
C PHE A 42 -6.04 -31.29 6.88
N SER A 43 -4.95 -32.02 7.15
CA SER A 43 -4.42 -32.16 8.51
C SER A 43 -3.99 -30.80 9.11
N LEU A 44 -3.36 -29.93 8.30
CA LEU A 44 -3.03 -28.57 8.73
C LEU A 44 -4.27 -27.71 8.97
N ILE A 45 -5.27 -27.79 8.08
CA ILE A 45 -6.53 -27.03 8.20
C ILE A 45 -7.32 -27.50 9.43
N SER A 46 -7.41 -28.80 9.67
CA SER A 46 -8.08 -29.37 10.84
C SER A 46 -7.41 -28.93 12.14
N HIS A 47 -6.08 -29.06 12.25
CA HIS A 47 -5.38 -28.64 13.47
C HIS A 47 -5.50 -27.14 13.73
N TYR A 48 -5.50 -26.31 12.68
CA TYR A 48 -5.79 -24.88 12.79
C TYR A 48 -7.23 -24.63 13.29
N ARG A 49 -8.23 -25.29 12.72
CA ARG A 49 -9.65 -25.16 13.11
C ARG A 49 -9.89 -25.62 14.55
N ASP A 50 -9.26 -26.72 14.96
CA ASP A 50 -9.30 -27.22 16.33
C ASP A 50 -8.63 -26.24 17.29
N GLY A 51 -7.51 -25.65 16.87
CA GLY A 51 -6.79 -24.63 17.62
C GLY A 51 -7.64 -23.40 17.91
N LEU A 52 -8.38 -22.93 16.89
CA LEU A 52 -9.35 -21.84 17.01
C LEU A 52 -10.53 -22.24 17.90
N GLY A 53 -11.13 -23.42 17.69
CA GLY A 53 -12.30 -23.88 18.44
C GLY A 53 -12.04 -24.09 19.92
N ARG A 54 -10.81 -24.49 20.28
CA ARG A 54 -10.36 -24.67 21.67
C ARG A 54 -9.78 -23.40 22.30
N GLY A 55 -9.63 -22.31 21.54
CA GLY A 55 -8.99 -21.08 21.99
C GLY A 55 -7.47 -21.19 22.23
N SER A 56 -6.85 -22.30 21.83
CA SER A 56 -5.41 -22.55 21.97
C SER A 56 -4.54 -21.81 20.94
N PHE A 57 -5.17 -21.26 19.90
CA PHE A 57 -4.53 -20.42 18.90
C PHE A 57 -5.49 -19.30 18.47
N ALA A 58 -4.96 -18.10 18.23
CA ALA A 58 -5.69 -16.98 17.67
C ALA A 58 -4.85 -16.32 16.56
N GLY A 59 -5.44 -16.14 15.38
CA GLY A 59 -4.76 -15.59 14.22
C GLY A 59 -5.26 -16.19 12.90
N SER A 60 -4.67 -15.76 11.80
CA SER A 60 -4.96 -16.34 10.48
C SER A 60 -4.30 -17.72 10.31
N PHE A 61 -4.71 -18.45 9.27
CA PHE A 61 -4.06 -19.71 8.91
C PHE A 61 -2.57 -19.54 8.58
N LEU A 62 -2.17 -18.39 8.02
CA LEU A 62 -0.76 -18.10 7.72
C LEU A 62 0.03 -17.84 9.01
N ASP A 63 -0.56 -17.14 9.99
CA ASP A 63 0.04 -16.95 11.31
C ASP A 63 0.22 -18.30 12.01
N TYR A 64 -0.79 -19.17 11.94
CA TYR A 64 -0.72 -20.54 12.46
C TYR A 64 0.40 -21.35 11.80
N PHE A 65 0.50 -21.30 10.47
CA PHE A 65 1.53 -22.01 9.73
C PHE A 65 2.94 -21.49 10.05
N ALA A 66 3.06 -20.21 10.42
CA ALA A 66 4.32 -19.62 10.85
C ALA A 66 4.67 -19.91 12.33
N ALA A 67 3.68 -20.25 13.15
CA ALA A 67 3.84 -20.46 14.58
C ALA A 67 4.49 -21.82 14.93
N ASP A 68 5.05 -21.90 16.14
CA ASP A 68 5.68 -23.11 16.65
C ASP A 68 4.69 -24.25 16.88
N CYS A 69 3.42 -23.94 17.15
CA CYS A 69 2.37 -24.94 17.32
C CYS A 69 2.09 -25.77 16.05
N SER A 70 2.43 -25.25 14.86
CA SER A 70 2.35 -26.01 13.60
C SER A 70 3.63 -26.76 13.26
N TYR A 71 4.72 -26.57 14.03
CA TYR A 71 6.04 -27.13 13.74
C TYR A 71 6.05 -28.67 13.65
N PRO A 72 5.40 -29.45 14.53
CA PRO A 72 5.40 -30.91 14.42
C PRO A 72 4.80 -31.40 13.10
N LEU A 73 3.71 -30.76 12.65
CA LEU A 73 3.07 -31.05 11.36
C LEU A 73 3.96 -30.62 10.19
N ARG A 74 4.58 -29.43 10.25
CA ARG A 74 5.50 -28.95 9.20
C ARG A 74 6.75 -29.82 9.08
N ARG A 75 7.30 -30.26 10.20
CA ARG A 75 8.48 -31.13 10.27
C ARG A 75 8.20 -32.48 9.63
N ALA A 76 7.05 -33.09 9.94
CA ALA A 76 6.66 -34.36 9.35
C ALA A 76 6.48 -34.29 7.81
N ILE A 77 6.19 -33.10 7.25
CA ILE A 77 6.16 -32.84 5.80
C ILE A 77 7.57 -32.77 5.20
N GLN A 78 8.51 -32.15 5.92
CA GLN A 78 9.86 -31.87 5.43
C GLN A 78 10.84 -33.05 5.60
N GLU A 79 10.73 -33.78 6.71
CA GLU A 79 11.64 -34.87 7.10
C GLU A 79 11.06 -36.27 6.82
N GLY A 80 9.78 -36.37 6.45
CA GLY A 80 9.18 -37.65 6.06
C GLY A 80 9.72 -38.18 4.72
N PRO A 81 9.54 -39.48 4.41
CA PRO A 81 9.97 -40.09 3.13
C PRO A 81 9.19 -39.59 1.90
N LEU A 82 8.47 -38.47 2.03
CA LEU A 82 7.36 -38.07 1.21
C LEU A 82 7.80 -36.93 0.29
N ARG A 83 8.10 -37.27 -0.95
CA ARG A 83 8.20 -36.28 -2.02
C ARG A 83 6.78 -35.83 -2.36
N VAL A 84 6.34 -34.72 -1.76
CA VAL A 84 4.99 -34.20 -2.00
C VAL A 84 4.94 -33.54 -3.38
N ASP A 85 4.45 -34.30 -4.36
CA ASP A 85 4.20 -33.79 -5.71
C ASP A 85 2.89 -33.00 -5.73
N PHE A 86 2.96 -31.68 -5.55
CA PHE A 86 1.82 -30.80 -5.84
C PHE A 86 1.79 -30.49 -7.35
N PRO A 87 0.59 -30.28 -7.92
CA PRO A 87 0.49 -29.82 -9.30
C PRO A 87 1.31 -28.54 -9.48
N LYS A 88 2.26 -28.57 -10.42
CA LYS A 88 2.94 -27.36 -10.85
C LYS A 88 1.92 -26.50 -11.57
N VAL A 89 1.66 -25.31 -11.02
CA VAL A 89 0.76 -24.35 -11.63
C VAL A 89 1.36 -23.90 -12.96
N ASN A 90 0.71 -24.24 -14.07
CA ASN A 90 1.03 -23.63 -15.36
C ASN A 90 0.42 -22.23 -15.37
N TYR A 91 1.26 -21.21 -15.14
CA TYR A 91 0.82 -19.82 -15.09
C TYR A 91 0.26 -19.32 -16.43
N ALA A 92 0.55 -19.99 -17.55
CA ALA A 92 -0.03 -19.67 -18.86
C ALA A 92 -1.53 -20.01 -18.93
N ASP A 93 -2.00 -21.02 -18.21
CA ASP A 93 -3.43 -21.41 -18.18
C ASP A 93 -4.27 -20.49 -17.25
N LEU A 94 -3.59 -19.60 -16.53
CA LEU A 94 -4.19 -18.58 -15.66
C LEU A 94 -4.34 -17.23 -16.36
N GLU A 95 -3.93 -17.09 -17.63
CA GLU A 95 -4.14 -15.90 -18.47
C GLU A 95 -5.60 -15.74 -18.94
N ASP A 96 -6.56 -15.92 -18.03
CA ASP A 96 -7.83 -15.21 -18.11
C ASP A 96 -7.78 -14.10 -17.06
N SER A 97 -6.83 -13.17 -17.23
CA SER A 97 -6.96 -11.84 -16.62
C SER A 97 -8.22 -11.25 -17.23
N GLU A 98 -9.27 -11.05 -16.44
CA GLU A 98 -10.38 -10.18 -16.82
C GLU A 98 -9.88 -8.72 -16.86
N ASP A 99 -8.99 -8.43 -17.80
CA ASP A 99 -8.75 -7.09 -18.29
C ASP A 99 -9.67 -6.88 -19.50
N GLU A 100 -10.77 -6.15 -19.26
CA GLU A 100 -11.47 -5.33 -20.26
C GLU A 100 -11.71 -5.96 -21.64
N ALA A 101 -12.34 -7.15 -21.68
CA ALA A 101 -12.92 -7.71 -22.90
C ALA A 101 -14.44 -7.53 -22.92
N ALA A 102 -14.89 -6.28 -22.85
CA ALA A 102 -16.17 -5.88 -23.43
C ALA A 102 -15.98 -4.49 -24.04
N LEU A 103 -15.83 -4.48 -25.38
CA LEU A 103 -15.67 -3.32 -26.27
C LEU A 103 -14.23 -2.78 -26.44
N GLY A 104 -13.48 -3.39 -27.39
CA GLY A 104 -12.45 -2.68 -28.16
C GLY A 104 -11.13 -2.32 -27.45
N GLY A 105 -10.63 -3.16 -26.55
CA GLY A 105 -9.45 -2.89 -25.73
C GLY A 105 -8.14 -2.73 -26.51
N ARG A 106 -7.68 -1.49 -26.69
CA ARG A 106 -6.25 -1.18 -26.89
C ARG A 106 -5.49 -1.69 -25.66
N LYS A 107 -4.47 -2.55 -25.87
CA LYS A 107 -3.51 -3.00 -24.84
C LYS A 107 -3.15 -1.83 -23.93
N ILE A 108 -3.49 -1.92 -22.64
CA ILE A 108 -3.13 -0.90 -21.65
C ILE A 108 -1.62 -1.01 -21.48
N LEU A 109 -0.90 -0.07 -22.08
CA LEU A 109 0.54 0.09 -21.89
C LEU A 109 0.82 0.34 -20.39
N PRO A 110 2.01 -0.03 -19.89
CA PRO A 110 2.46 0.37 -18.55
C PRO A 110 2.13 1.83 -18.31
N ASP A 111 1.80 2.23 -17.08
CA ASP A 111 1.36 3.58 -16.76
C ASP A 111 2.44 4.63 -17.09
N ARG A 112 2.51 4.99 -18.38
CA ARG A 112 3.42 5.98 -18.94
C ARG A 112 3.17 7.35 -18.32
N MET A 113 2.02 7.53 -17.66
CA MET A 113 1.62 8.79 -17.06
C MET A 113 2.24 8.96 -15.67
N ARG A 114 2.28 7.92 -14.83
CA ARG A 114 3.05 7.96 -13.58
C ARG A 114 4.52 8.30 -13.86
N ALA A 115 5.15 7.55 -14.77
CA ALA A 115 6.53 7.84 -15.18
C ALA A 115 6.74 9.24 -15.79
N ALA A 116 5.71 9.85 -16.39
CA ALA A 116 5.79 11.24 -16.87
C ALA A 116 5.66 12.26 -15.73
N ARG A 117 4.80 11.97 -14.74
CA ARG A 117 4.67 12.77 -13.51
C ARG A 117 5.94 12.70 -12.70
N ASP A 118 6.49 11.51 -12.45
CA ASP A 118 7.74 11.33 -11.70
C ASP A 118 8.89 12.09 -12.35
N ARG A 119 8.99 12.06 -13.69
CA ARG A 119 9.96 12.88 -14.44
C ARG A 119 9.74 14.38 -14.28
N ALA A 120 8.49 14.84 -14.24
CA ALA A 120 8.17 16.25 -13.99
C ALA A 120 8.50 16.66 -12.55
N ASN A 121 8.17 15.80 -11.58
CA ASN A 121 8.39 15.96 -10.16
C ASN A 121 9.87 15.90 -9.79
N GLN A 122 10.71 15.30 -10.63
CA GLN A 122 12.16 15.35 -10.46
C GLN A 122 12.68 16.80 -10.34
N LYS A 123 12.03 17.79 -10.97
CA LYS A 123 12.39 19.21 -10.81
C LYS A 123 12.13 19.72 -9.39
N LEU A 124 11.08 19.24 -8.73
CA LEU A 124 10.81 19.55 -7.31
C LEU A 124 11.91 18.94 -6.45
N VAL A 125 12.21 17.66 -6.65
CA VAL A 125 13.28 16.95 -5.91
C VAL A 125 14.62 17.65 -6.09
N ASP A 126 14.98 18.02 -7.32
CA ASP A 126 16.23 18.70 -7.63
C ASP A 126 16.30 20.09 -6.98
N PHE A 127 15.18 20.83 -6.96
CA PHE A 127 15.12 22.12 -6.29
C PHE A 127 15.28 21.99 -4.76
N ILE A 128 14.60 21.03 -4.15
CA ILE A 128 14.64 20.80 -2.70
C ILE A 128 16.03 20.29 -2.29
N VAL A 129 16.54 19.25 -2.93
CA VAL A 129 17.70 18.50 -2.42
C VAL A 129 19.02 18.99 -3.04
N LYS A 130 19.08 19.12 -4.38
CA LYS A 130 20.34 19.49 -5.05
C LYS A 130 20.62 20.99 -4.92
N ARG A 131 19.60 21.82 -5.17
CA ARG A 131 19.74 23.28 -5.07
C ARG A 131 19.57 23.80 -3.65
N LYS A 132 19.01 22.99 -2.74
CA LYS A 132 18.69 23.42 -1.37
C LYS A 132 17.84 24.70 -1.34
N GLY A 133 16.99 24.86 -2.36
CA GLY A 133 16.28 26.11 -2.63
C GLY A 133 15.17 26.39 -1.61
N ALA A 134 14.65 25.34 -0.96
CA ALA A 134 13.64 25.46 0.08
C ALA A 134 14.26 25.66 1.49
N ASP A 135 15.53 25.32 1.68
CA ASP A 135 16.18 25.31 3.00
C ASP A 135 16.06 26.64 3.77
N PRO A 136 16.30 27.83 3.15
CA PRO A 136 16.15 29.09 3.87
C PRO A 136 14.73 29.32 4.39
N HIS A 137 13.72 28.99 3.58
CA HIS A 137 12.31 29.10 3.95
C HIS A 137 11.95 28.15 5.10
N LEU A 138 12.41 26.91 5.03
CA LEU A 138 12.19 25.91 6.08
C LEU A 138 12.86 26.32 7.40
N LEU A 139 14.11 26.80 7.35
CA LEU A 139 14.83 27.29 8.52
C LEU A 139 14.15 28.52 9.14
N ASP A 140 13.58 29.41 8.33
CA ASP A 140 12.81 30.55 8.82
C ASP A 140 11.53 30.14 9.55
N ILE A 141 10.83 29.12 9.07
CA ILE A 141 9.64 28.58 9.74
C ILE A 141 10.03 27.98 11.08
N VAL A 142 11.06 27.13 11.08
CA VAL A 142 11.54 26.45 12.28
C VAL A 142 12.00 27.46 13.34
N LYS A 143 12.74 28.50 12.95
CA LYS A 143 13.21 29.55 13.86
C LYS A 143 12.10 30.53 14.29
N GLY A 144 10.85 30.29 13.87
CA GLY A 144 9.71 31.15 14.18
C GLY A 144 9.73 32.52 13.47
N ARG A 145 10.64 32.72 12.51
CA ARG A 145 10.73 33.96 11.71
C ARG A 145 9.62 34.06 10.68
N LYS A 146 9.12 32.92 10.18
CA LYS A 146 8.03 32.84 9.21
C LYS A 146 6.87 32.01 9.76
N ARG A 147 5.64 32.47 9.51
CA ARG A 147 4.43 31.72 9.87
C ARG A 147 4.18 30.60 8.86
N SER A 148 3.87 29.42 9.38
CA SER A 148 3.45 28.26 8.60
C SER A 148 2.10 27.77 9.10
N ARG A 149 1.15 27.55 8.17
CA ARG A 149 -0.14 26.96 8.55
C ARG A 149 -0.01 25.49 8.93
N TRP A 150 0.97 24.80 8.35
CA TRP A 150 1.23 23.40 8.61
C TRP A 150 1.81 23.21 10.00
N LEU A 151 2.78 24.06 10.37
CA LEU A 151 3.27 24.13 11.74
C LEU A 151 2.15 24.48 12.73
N ALA A 152 1.33 25.49 12.43
CA ALA A 152 0.22 25.87 13.30
C ALA A 152 -0.82 24.74 13.46
N SER A 153 -1.13 24.01 12.39
CA SER A 153 -2.03 22.85 12.42
C SER A 153 -1.45 21.70 13.23
N PHE A 154 -0.16 21.38 13.01
CA PHE A 154 0.58 20.34 13.71
C PHE A 154 0.59 20.56 15.23
N LEU A 155 0.85 21.80 15.66
CA LEU A 155 0.85 22.15 17.08
C LEU A 155 -0.55 22.09 17.71
N ARG A 156 -1.59 22.50 16.96
CA ARG A 156 -2.99 22.53 17.44
C ARG A 156 -3.68 21.18 17.46
N SER A 157 -3.37 20.29 16.51
CA SER A 157 -4.03 19.00 16.37
C SER A 157 -3.25 17.93 17.11
N GLY A 158 -3.84 17.35 18.16
CA GLY A 158 -3.34 16.14 18.85
C GLY A 158 -3.35 14.86 17.99
N ARG A 159 -3.71 14.98 16.70
CA ARG A 159 -4.00 13.88 15.79
C ARG A 159 -3.18 14.07 14.53
N TYR A 160 -2.64 12.96 14.01
CA TYR A 160 -2.01 12.86 12.70
C TYR A 160 -2.90 13.53 11.65
N VAL A 161 -2.41 14.59 11.01
CA VAL A 161 -3.08 15.13 9.82
C VAL A 161 -2.70 14.19 8.68
N ILE A 162 -3.69 13.57 8.04
CA ILE A 162 -3.47 12.69 6.89
C ILE A 162 -2.66 13.47 5.86
N CYS A 163 -1.38 13.10 5.71
CA CYS A 163 -0.49 13.67 4.71
C CYS A 163 -1.13 13.46 3.34
N VAL A 164 -1.44 14.56 2.66
CA VAL A 164 -1.86 14.49 1.27
C VAL A 164 -0.57 14.48 0.45
N GLU A 165 0.05 13.30 0.32
CA GLU A 165 1.16 13.09 -0.61
C GLU A 165 0.63 13.21 -2.03
N THR A 166 0.53 14.46 -2.52
CA THR A 166 -0.05 14.74 -3.83
C THR A 166 0.99 14.80 -4.95
N TYR A 167 2.27 15.04 -4.66
CA TYR A 167 3.27 15.30 -5.69
C TYR A 167 4.40 14.28 -5.80
N LEU A 168 4.84 13.61 -4.74
CA LEU A 168 5.93 12.63 -4.81
C LEU A 168 5.35 11.21 -4.66
N GLU A 169 4.87 10.64 -5.76
CA GLU A 169 4.33 9.27 -5.79
C GLU A 169 5.43 8.20 -5.92
N ASP A 170 6.64 8.57 -6.33
CA ASP A 170 7.79 7.66 -6.45
C ASP A 170 8.52 7.56 -5.10
N ASP A 171 8.62 6.34 -4.57
CA ASP A 171 9.16 6.07 -3.24
C ASP A 171 10.64 6.48 -3.14
N ASP A 172 11.42 6.31 -4.22
CA ASP A 172 12.83 6.71 -4.25
C ASP A 172 12.98 8.24 -4.21
N GLN A 173 12.15 8.97 -4.97
CA GLN A 173 12.08 10.44 -4.90
C GLN A 173 11.69 10.93 -3.52
N LEU A 174 10.65 10.34 -2.93
CA LEU A 174 10.17 10.71 -1.60
C LEU A 174 11.24 10.45 -0.54
N ASP A 175 11.89 9.28 -0.57
CA ASP A 175 12.92 8.92 0.41
C ASP A 175 14.13 9.87 0.35
N VAL A 176 14.58 10.26 -0.86
CA VAL A 176 15.67 11.25 -1.01
C VAL A 176 15.28 12.61 -0.43
N VAL A 177 14.05 13.08 -0.66
CA VAL A 177 13.56 14.34 -0.09
C VAL A 177 13.44 14.25 1.42
N VAL A 178 12.82 13.18 1.95
CA VAL A 178 12.64 12.98 3.39
C VAL A 178 13.98 12.92 4.10
N ARG A 179 14.99 12.22 3.54
CA ARG A 179 16.35 12.19 4.09
C ARG A 179 16.96 13.59 4.20
N HIS A 180 16.85 14.40 3.15
CA HIS A 180 17.32 15.81 3.19
C HIS A 180 16.58 16.64 4.26
N LEU A 181 15.26 16.52 4.34
CA LEU A 181 14.46 17.24 5.35
C LEU A 181 14.78 16.80 6.78
N GLN A 182 15.10 15.51 6.98
CA GLN A 182 15.55 15.00 8.27
C GLN A 182 16.90 15.57 8.68
N ASP A 183 17.77 15.93 7.73
CA ASP A 183 19.04 16.59 8.00
C ASP A 183 18.84 18.06 8.39
N ILE A 184 17.96 18.79 7.68
CA ILE A 184 17.52 20.12 8.11
C ILE A 184 16.96 20.07 9.53
N TYR A 185 16.16 19.05 9.85
CA TYR A 185 15.64 18.87 11.21
C TYR A 185 16.73 18.66 12.26
N ARG A 186 17.86 18.01 11.92
CA ARG A 186 18.99 17.83 12.86
C ARG A 186 19.72 19.15 13.16
N GLU A 187 19.70 20.10 12.24
CA GLU A 187 20.31 21.42 12.41
C GLU A 187 19.47 22.37 13.30
N ILE A 188 18.28 21.95 13.69
CA ILE A 188 17.37 22.73 14.54
C ILE A 188 17.85 22.68 15.99
N ASP A 189 17.91 23.86 16.63
CA ASP A 189 18.26 23.99 18.05
C ASP A 189 17.30 23.18 18.93
N ARG A 190 17.84 22.46 19.92
CA ARG A 190 17.07 21.57 20.83
C ARG A 190 15.94 22.30 21.56
N ASN A 191 16.07 23.61 21.73
CA ASN A 191 15.05 24.44 22.36
C ASN A 191 13.77 24.59 21.49
N VAL A 192 13.88 24.53 20.16
CA VAL A 192 12.71 24.50 19.26
C VAL A 192 12.11 23.09 19.18
N LEU A 193 12.94 22.05 19.33
CA LEU A 193 12.51 20.64 19.33
C LEU A 193 11.54 20.33 20.49
N ALA A 194 11.65 21.03 21.62
CA ALA A 194 10.74 20.87 22.77
C ALA A 194 9.26 21.15 22.42
N LEU A 195 8.98 21.94 21.38
CA LEU A 195 7.62 22.21 20.90
C LEU A 195 7.02 21.09 20.03
N THR A 196 7.84 20.15 19.53
CA THR A 196 7.45 19.20 18.47
C THR A 196 6.91 17.84 18.95
N ARG A 197 6.49 17.71 20.20
CA ARG A 197 6.02 16.43 20.80
C ARG A 197 7.03 15.28 20.71
N ASP A 198 8.30 15.58 20.43
CA ASP A 198 9.37 14.61 20.19
C ASP A 198 9.12 13.64 19.01
N ASP A 199 8.14 13.93 18.15
CA ASP A 199 7.83 13.11 16.98
C ASP A 199 8.44 13.71 15.71
N LYS A 200 9.73 13.40 15.52
CA LYS A 200 10.53 13.85 14.36
C LYS A 200 9.91 13.44 13.03
N VAL A 201 9.38 12.22 12.92
CA VAL A 201 8.87 11.68 11.66
C VAL A 201 7.64 12.47 11.24
N SER A 202 6.69 12.65 12.17
CA SER A 202 5.47 13.41 11.91
C SER A 202 5.77 14.87 11.58
N PHE A 203 6.74 15.50 12.25
CA PHE A 203 7.14 16.87 11.91
C PHE A 203 7.70 16.99 10.49
N VAL A 204 8.54 16.05 10.06
CA VAL A 204 9.09 16.05 8.71
C VAL A 204 7.97 15.88 7.67
N LEU A 205 7.07 14.92 7.85
CA LEU A 205 6.02 14.61 6.87
C LEU A 205 4.88 15.63 6.87
N GLU A 206 4.43 16.10 8.03
CA GLU A 206 3.27 16.98 8.14
C GLU A 206 3.60 18.48 8.03
N VAL A 207 4.86 18.86 8.28
CA VAL A 207 5.29 20.28 8.25
C VAL A 207 6.34 20.52 7.18
N LEU A 208 7.52 19.91 7.29
CA LEU A 208 8.65 20.27 6.42
C LEU A 208 8.40 19.86 4.96
N LEU A 209 7.85 18.67 4.72
CA LEU A 209 7.57 18.15 3.39
C LEU A 209 6.58 19.04 2.61
N PRO A 210 5.37 19.35 3.12
CA PRO A 210 4.45 20.23 2.41
C PRO A 210 5.03 21.64 2.22
N GLU A 211 5.74 22.19 3.21
CA GLU A 211 6.40 23.50 3.07
C GLU A 211 7.47 23.50 1.97
N ALA A 212 8.27 22.43 1.90
CA ALA A 212 9.31 22.28 0.88
C ALA A 212 8.71 22.19 -0.53
N ILE A 213 7.64 21.40 -0.70
CA ILE A 213 6.96 21.26 -1.99
C ILE A 213 6.32 22.59 -2.39
N ILE A 214 5.62 23.28 -1.49
CA ILE A 214 4.98 24.57 -1.79
C ILE A 214 6.02 25.63 -2.17
N CYS A 215 7.13 25.72 -1.42
CA CYS A 215 8.22 26.64 -1.75
C CYS A 215 8.82 26.34 -3.13
N SER A 216 8.97 25.05 -3.46
CA SER A 216 9.46 24.60 -4.76
C SER A 216 8.49 24.95 -5.90
N ILE A 217 7.19 24.75 -5.70
CA ILE A 217 6.15 25.14 -6.65
C ILE A 217 6.20 26.65 -6.88
N ALA A 218 6.27 27.45 -5.82
CA ALA A 218 6.36 28.91 -5.92
C ALA A 218 7.56 29.34 -6.78
N ALA A 219 8.74 28.77 -6.50
CA ALA A 219 9.96 29.11 -7.23
C ALA A 219 9.98 28.62 -8.67
N LEU A 220 9.52 27.39 -8.94
CA LEU A 220 9.61 26.78 -10.27
C LEU A 220 8.52 27.28 -11.22
N ASP A 221 7.32 27.58 -10.70
CA ASP A 221 6.19 28.06 -11.50
C ASP A 221 6.10 29.60 -11.49
N GLY A 222 6.98 30.30 -10.76
CA GLY A 222 6.97 31.76 -10.64
C GLY A 222 5.71 32.30 -9.96
N LEU A 223 5.18 31.56 -8.99
CA LEU A 223 3.93 31.87 -8.28
C LEU A 223 4.22 32.54 -6.94
N ASP A 224 3.26 33.34 -6.46
CA ASP A 224 3.26 33.74 -5.05
C ASP A 224 3.06 32.53 -4.14
N TYR A 225 3.55 32.60 -2.90
CA TYR A 225 3.42 31.53 -1.92
C TYR A 225 1.95 31.09 -1.73
N LYS A 226 1.00 32.03 -1.66
CA LYS A 226 -0.43 31.67 -1.49
C LYS A 226 -0.98 30.92 -2.69
N GLN A 227 -0.55 31.30 -3.89
CA GLN A 227 -0.97 30.62 -5.13
C GLN A 227 -0.36 29.22 -5.20
N ALA A 228 0.91 29.08 -4.84
CA ALA A 228 1.57 27.78 -4.74
C ALA A 228 0.92 26.87 -3.69
N GLU A 229 0.52 27.41 -2.54
CA GLU A 229 -0.20 26.68 -1.51
C GLU A 229 -1.57 26.20 -2.02
N GLN A 230 -2.33 27.06 -2.71
CA GLN A 230 -3.61 26.67 -3.30
C GLN A 230 -3.42 25.56 -4.35
N LYS A 231 -2.39 25.68 -5.18
CA LYS A 231 -2.04 24.66 -6.17
C LYS A 231 -1.68 23.34 -5.50
N TYR A 232 -0.89 23.38 -4.42
CA TYR A 232 -0.53 22.20 -3.64
C TYR A 232 -1.76 21.44 -3.12
N LEU A 233 -2.77 22.17 -2.62
CA LEU A 233 -4.01 21.57 -2.11
C LEU A 233 -4.91 20.99 -3.19
N GLN A 234 -4.89 21.59 -4.38
CA GLN A 234 -5.59 21.04 -5.54
C GLN A 234 -4.92 19.75 -6.03
N GLY A 235 -3.61 19.63 -5.81
CA GLY A 235 -2.78 18.53 -6.29
C GLY A 235 -2.51 18.59 -7.79
N PRO A 236 -1.79 17.61 -8.34
CA PRO A 236 -1.59 17.50 -9.78
C PRO A 236 -2.93 17.33 -10.53
N PRO A 237 -3.05 17.86 -11.75
CA PRO A 237 -4.25 17.67 -12.55
C PRO A 237 -4.47 16.18 -12.87
N VAL A 238 -5.63 15.67 -12.46
CA VAL A 238 -6.09 14.32 -12.79
C VAL A 238 -6.76 14.35 -14.16
N ARG A 239 -6.36 13.47 -15.10
CA ARG A 239 -7.01 13.44 -16.42
C ARG A 239 -8.40 12.82 -16.34
N TYR A 240 -9.30 13.26 -17.23
CA TYR A 240 -10.69 12.78 -17.31
C TYR A 240 -10.80 11.25 -17.26
N ARG A 241 -9.90 10.53 -17.96
CA ARG A 241 -9.90 9.07 -18.01
C ARG A 241 -9.56 8.40 -16.67
N GLU A 242 -8.62 8.94 -15.90
CA GLU A 242 -8.28 8.40 -14.57
C GLU A 242 -9.44 8.65 -13.59
N LYS A 243 -10.01 9.86 -13.65
CA LYS A 243 -11.18 10.24 -12.86
C LYS A 243 -12.38 9.34 -13.18
N GLU A 244 -12.69 9.12 -14.45
CA GLU A 244 -13.79 8.26 -14.88
C GLU A 244 -13.60 6.80 -14.43
N LEU A 245 -12.37 6.27 -14.53
CA LEU A 245 -12.04 4.92 -14.04
C LEU A 245 -12.23 4.82 -12.52
N PHE A 246 -11.79 5.83 -11.78
CA PHE A 246 -11.97 5.90 -10.33
C PHE A 246 -13.45 5.99 -9.96
N ASP A 247 -14.19 6.93 -10.55
CA ASP A 247 -15.62 7.15 -10.31
C ASP A 247 -16.42 5.87 -10.64
N ARG A 248 -16.11 5.21 -11.76
CA ARG A 248 -16.72 3.92 -12.13
C ARG A 248 -16.42 2.84 -11.09
N LYS A 249 -15.21 2.79 -10.53
CA LYS A 249 -14.83 1.84 -9.47
C LYS A 249 -15.56 2.14 -8.16
N VAL A 250 -15.66 3.41 -7.78
CA VAL A 250 -16.41 3.87 -6.60
C VAL A 250 -17.88 3.50 -6.73
N LEU A 251 -18.52 3.82 -7.86
CA LEU A 251 -19.92 3.47 -8.13
C LEU A 251 -20.15 1.97 -8.06
N ARG A 252 -19.27 1.16 -8.67
CA ARG A 252 -19.34 -0.31 -8.58
C ARG A 252 -19.27 -0.79 -7.14
N GLU A 253 -18.39 -0.23 -6.31
CA GLU A 253 -18.29 -0.63 -4.90
C GLU A 253 -19.47 -0.15 -4.05
N LEU A 254 -20.04 1.03 -4.34
CA LEU A 254 -21.27 1.49 -3.71
C LEU A 254 -22.44 0.56 -4.04
N SER A 255 -22.59 0.15 -5.30
CA SER A 255 -23.62 -0.81 -5.73
C SER A 255 -23.43 -2.19 -5.09
N LYS A 256 -22.19 -2.67 -4.94
CA LYS A 256 -21.92 -3.94 -4.23
C LYS A 256 -22.25 -3.83 -2.75
N ARG A 257 -21.95 -2.71 -2.10
CA ARG A 257 -22.29 -2.45 -0.69
C ARG A 257 -23.80 -2.38 -0.46
N SER A 258 -24.55 -1.74 -1.36
CA SER A 258 -26.02 -1.70 -1.26
C SER A 258 -26.65 -3.07 -1.48
N ALA A 259 -26.18 -3.85 -2.46
CA ALA A 259 -26.64 -5.21 -2.70
C ALA A 259 -26.34 -6.16 -1.51
N ARG A 260 -25.20 -5.98 -0.83
CA ARG A 260 -24.87 -6.74 0.39
C ARG A 260 -25.78 -6.38 1.57
N ARG A 261 -26.17 -5.12 1.72
CA ARG A 261 -27.12 -4.68 2.77
C ARG A 261 -28.54 -5.19 2.53
N LEU A 262 -28.97 -5.28 1.27
CA LEU A 262 -30.28 -5.82 0.90
C LEU A 262 -30.39 -7.34 1.10
N ARG A 263 -29.28 -8.08 1.03
CA ARG A 263 -29.23 -9.54 1.29
C ARG A 263 -29.10 -9.90 2.77
N ALA A 264 -28.89 -8.92 3.65
CA ALA A 264 -28.74 -9.11 5.09
C ALA A 264 -29.99 -8.72 5.89
N LYS A 265 -31.08 -8.36 5.20
CA LYS A 265 -32.44 -8.23 5.72
C LYS A 265 -33.27 -9.39 5.19
#